data_AF-A0AB36R1U1-F1
#
_entry.id   AF-A0AB36R1U1-F1
#
_cell.length_a   1.000
_cell.length_b   1.000
_cell.length_c   1.000
_cell.angle_alpha   90.00
_cell.angle_beta   90.00
_cell.angle_gamma   90.00
#
_symmetry.space_group_name_H-M   'P 1'
#
loop_
_entity.id
_entity.type
_entity.pdbx_description
1 polymer ?
#
loop_
_entity_poly.entity_id
_entity_poly.type
_entity_poly.pdbx_seq_one_letter_code
_entity_poly.pdbx_strand_id
1 'polypeptide(L)'
;MAVELACSNEEAQETDAVVDLIAAHRRAISELECLGKRLMHAEEAEAALIGPRLDAAMKSETVIRRQAAMAPVANICELKIKAAYFKRLMNNGWCDVDAGDLHELLRSFLDLPV
;
A
#
# COMPACT_ATOMS: atom_id res chain seq x y z
N MET A 1 -22.47 -7.51 45.32
CA MET A 1 -21.76 -6.32 44.79
C MET A 1 -20.74 -6.82 43.80
N ALA A 2 -20.93 -6.46 42.54
CA ALA A 2 -20.26 -7.00 41.37
C ALA A 2 -18.88 -6.38 41.14
N VAL A 3 -17.98 -7.16 40.54
CA VAL A 3 -17.02 -6.62 39.58
C VAL A 3 -16.93 -7.63 38.45
N GLU A 4 -17.74 -7.42 37.41
CA GLU A 4 -17.55 -8.09 36.14
C GLU A 4 -16.25 -7.56 35.54
N LEU A 5 -15.27 -8.45 35.37
CA LEU A 5 -14.12 -8.22 34.50
C LEU A 5 -14.63 -8.24 33.06
N ALA A 6 -15.11 -7.10 32.59
CA ALA A 6 -15.20 -6.82 31.18
C ALA A 6 -13.76 -6.74 30.64
N CYS A 7 -13.21 -7.87 30.21
CA CYS A 7 -12.07 -7.87 29.32
C CYS A 7 -12.52 -7.20 28.03
N SER A 8 -12.17 -5.93 27.86
CA SER A 8 -12.33 -5.19 26.62
C SER A 8 -11.61 -5.95 25.51
N ASN A 9 -12.39 -6.41 24.52
CA ASN A 9 -11.90 -6.88 23.23
C ASN A 9 -11.42 -5.68 22.40
N GLU A 10 -10.38 -4.97 22.84
CA GLU A 10 -9.94 -3.74 22.16
C GLU A 10 -8.69 -3.87 21.28
N GLU A 11 -7.94 -4.98 21.29
CA GLU A 11 -6.60 -4.94 20.68
C GLU A 11 -6.27 -6.13 19.77
N ALA A 12 -7.07 -6.31 18.71
CA ALA A 12 -6.68 -7.17 17.59
C ALA A 12 -6.97 -6.58 16.20
N GLN A 13 -7.38 -5.30 16.12
CA GLN A 13 -7.96 -4.74 14.89
C GLN A 13 -7.13 -3.61 14.24
N GLU A 14 -6.11 -3.06 14.90
CA GLU A 14 -5.31 -1.95 14.33
C GLU A 14 -4.02 -2.40 13.63
N THR A 15 -3.44 -3.56 14.01
CA THR A 15 -2.16 -4.00 13.44
C THR A 15 -2.23 -4.47 11.99
N ASP A 16 -3.41 -4.91 11.55
CA ASP A 16 -3.60 -5.45 10.21
C ASP A 16 -3.79 -4.34 9.16
N ALA A 17 -4.16 -3.13 9.55
CA ALA A 17 -4.47 -2.05 8.61
C ALA A 17 -3.30 -1.69 7.68
N VAL A 18 -2.07 -1.56 8.21
CA VAL A 18 -0.88 -1.26 7.41
C VAL A 18 -0.48 -2.46 6.55
N VAL A 19 -0.58 -3.67 7.09
CA VAL A 19 -0.23 -4.91 6.38
C VAL A 19 -1.19 -5.16 5.22
N ASP A 20 -2.48 -4.92 5.43
CA ASP A 20 -3.53 -5.06 4.42
C ASP A 20 -3.37 -4.03 3.31
N LEU A 21 -3.05 -2.78 3.63
CA LEU A 21 -2.76 -1.75 2.63
C LEU A 21 -1.52 -2.11 1.80
N ILE A 22 -0.46 -2.64 2.44
CA ILE A 22 0.73 -3.13 1.73
C ILE A 22 0.38 -4.32 0.84
N ALA A 23 -0.47 -5.25 1.31
CA ALA A 23 -0.92 -6.39 0.54
C ALA A 23 -1.77 -5.98 -0.67
N ALA A 24 -2.69 -5.03 -0.48
CA ALA A 24 -3.48 -4.43 -1.55
C ALA A 24 -2.58 -3.76 -2.59
N HIS A 25 -1.59 -2.99 -2.15
CA HIS A 25 -0.64 -2.34 -3.04
C HIS A 25 0.17 -3.36 -3.86
N ARG A 26 0.65 -4.46 -3.24
CA ARG A 26 1.33 -5.54 -3.97
C ARG A 26 0.45 -6.21 -5.02
N ARG A 27 -0.84 -6.38 -4.75
CA ARG A 27 -1.80 -6.92 -5.72
C ARG A 27 -1.98 -5.96 -6.90
N ALA A 28 -2.09 -4.65 -6.64
CA ALA A 28 -2.17 -3.64 -7.69
C ALA A 28 -0.91 -3.65 -8.59
N ILE A 29 0.28 -3.73 -8.01
CA ILE A 29 1.54 -3.88 -8.78
C ILE A 29 1.51 -5.16 -9.64
N SER A 30 1.05 -6.28 -9.08
CA SER A 30 0.98 -7.54 -9.81
C SER A 30 0.01 -7.47 -11.00
N GLU A 31 -1.11 -6.76 -10.85
CA GLU A 31 -2.04 -6.49 -11.93
C GLU A 31 -1.41 -5.61 -13.02
N LEU A 32 -0.69 -4.56 -12.62
CA LEU A 32 0.06 -3.70 -13.55
C LEU A 32 1.09 -4.48 -14.35
N GLU A 33 1.89 -5.32 -13.70
CA GLU A 33 2.87 -6.16 -14.38
C GLU A 33 2.19 -7.13 -15.36
N CYS A 34 1.03 -7.69 -14.99
CA CYS A 34 0.28 -8.59 -15.85
C CYS A 34 -0.26 -7.86 -17.10
N LEU A 35 -0.90 -6.70 -16.90
CA LEU A 35 -1.42 -5.88 -18.00
C LEU A 35 -0.30 -5.36 -18.90
N GLY A 36 0.83 -4.92 -18.32
CA GLY A 36 2.01 -4.49 -19.06
C GLY A 36 2.60 -5.61 -19.93
N LYS A 37 2.78 -6.81 -19.37
CA LYS A 37 3.24 -7.99 -20.13
C LYS A 37 2.28 -8.35 -21.26
N ARG A 38 0.97 -8.30 -21.01
CA ARG A 38 -0.03 -8.56 -22.05
C ARG A 38 0.02 -7.50 -23.15
N LEU A 39 0.13 -6.22 -22.78
CA LEU A 39 0.24 -5.12 -23.74
C LEU A 39 1.47 -5.26 -24.64
N MET A 40 2.62 -5.70 -24.08
CA MET A 40 3.85 -5.94 -24.85
C MET A 40 3.69 -6.98 -25.97
N HIS A 41 2.70 -7.87 -25.86
CA HIS A 41 2.44 -8.94 -26.84
C HIS A 41 1.12 -8.76 -27.58
N ALA A 42 0.37 -7.68 -27.29
CA ALA A 42 -0.96 -7.46 -27.83
C ALA A 42 -0.88 -6.91 -29.26
N GLU A 43 -1.74 -7.43 -30.13
CA GLU A 43 -2.01 -6.82 -31.43
C GLU A 43 -2.85 -5.54 -31.25
N GLU A 44 -2.91 -4.71 -32.30
CA GLU A 44 -3.44 -3.33 -32.24
C GLU A 44 -4.87 -3.24 -31.66
N ALA A 45 -5.74 -4.20 -31.97
CA ALA A 45 -7.11 -4.26 -31.43
C ALA A 45 -7.16 -4.64 -29.93
N GLU A 46 -6.29 -5.54 -29.48
CA GLU A 46 -6.21 -5.91 -28.06
C GLU A 46 -5.50 -4.82 -27.26
N ALA A 47 -4.47 -4.19 -27.83
CA ALA A 47 -3.76 -3.07 -27.23
C ALA A 47 -4.69 -1.87 -26.96
N ALA A 48 -5.62 -1.58 -27.88
CA ALA A 48 -6.65 -0.56 -27.70
C ALA A 48 -7.58 -0.82 -26.50
N LEU A 49 -7.74 -2.08 -26.07
CA LEU A 49 -8.53 -2.46 -24.90
C LEU A 49 -7.66 -2.55 -23.62
N ILE A 50 -6.40 -2.97 -23.75
CA ILE A 50 -5.49 -3.09 -22.60
C ILE A 50 -4.98 -1.72 -22.14
N GLY A 51 -4.67 -0.80 -23.07
CA GLY A 51 -4.15 0.53 -22.73
C GLY A 51 -5.00 1.26 -21.67
N PRO A 52 -6.31 1.48 -21.90
CA PRO A 52 -7.17 2.12 -20.91
C PRO A 52 -7.26 1.39 -19.57
N ARG A 53 -7.17 0.05 -19.59
CA ARG A 53 -7.16 -0.77 -18.36
C ARG A 53 -5.87 -0.60 -17.59
N LEU A 54 -4.73 -0.53 -18.28
CA LEU A 54 -3.44 -0.26 -17.69
C LEU A 54 -3.44 1.14 -17.05
N ASP A 55 -3.94 2.15 -17.74
CA ASP A 55 -4.05 3.52 -17.20
C ASP A 55 -4.94 3.56 -15.93
N ALA A 56 -6.06 2.83 -15.93
CA ALA A 56 -6.94 2.73 -14.77
C ALA A 56 -6.25 2.03 -13.60
N ALA A 57 -5.53 0.93 -13.87
CA ALA A 57 -4.77 0.21 -12.86
C ALA A 57 -3.62 1.07 -12.29
N MET A 58 -2.97 1.91 -13.10
CA MET A 58 -1.91 2.82 -12.63
C MET A 58 -2.46 3.86 -11.68
N LYS A 59 -3.63 4.44 -11.99
CA LYS A 59 -4.32 5.37 -11.08
C LYS A 59 -4.70 4.68 -9.78
N SER A 60 -5.21 3.44 -9.85
CA SER A 60 -5.56 2.67 -8.65
C SER A 60 -4.34 2.36 -7.79
N GLU A 61 -3.22 1.95 -8.38
CA GLU A 61 -1.96 1.72 -7.67
C GLU A 61 -1.54 2.97 -6.91
N THR A 62 -1.56 4.14 -7.56
CA THR A 62 -1.09 5.39 -6.95
C THR A 62 -1.95 5.80 -5.76
N VAL A 63 -3.28 5.62 -5.86
CA VAL A 63 -4.19 5.86 -4.72
C VAL A 63 -3.89 4.93 -3.56
N ILE A 64 -3.74 3.63 -3.82
CA ILE A 64 -3.47 2.63 -2.77
C ILE A 64 -2.09 2.88 -2.14
N ARG A 65 -1.08 3.24 -2.94
CA ARG A 65 0.26 3.59 -2.46
C ARG A 65 0.24 4.81 -1.55
N ARG A 66 -0.51 5.85 -1.93
CA ARG A 66 -0.72 7.04 -1.09
C ARG A 66 -1.43 6.70 0.21
N GLN A 67 -2.49 5.89 0.16
CA GLN A 67 -3.18 5.43 1.36
C GLN A 67 -2.25 4.65 2.29
N ALA A 68 -1.44 3.74 1.74
CA ALA A 68 -0.42 3.03 2.49
C ALA A 68 0.59 4.01 3.11
N ALA A 69 1.04 5.03 2.38
CA ALA A 69 1.96 6.06 2.89
C ALA A 69 1.34 6.88 4.03
N MET A 70 0.08 7.28 3.92
CA MET A 70 -0.63 8.08 4.93
C MET A 70 -1.04 7.29 6.17
N ALA A 71 -1.22 5.97 6.05
CA ALA A 71 -1.75 5.15 7.14
C ALA A 71 -0.91 5.30 8.41
N PRO A 72 -1.50 5.63 9.57
CA PRO A 72 -0.75 5.72 10.81
C PRO A 72 -0.16 4.35 11.17
N VAL A 73 0.91 4.36 11.95
CA VAL A 73 1.51 3.15 12.51
C VAL A 73 1.25 3.11 14.01
N ALA A 74 0.73 1.99 14.51
CA ALA A 74 0.38 1.86 15.93
C ALA A 74 1.59 1.56 16.81
N ASN A 75 2.64 0.94 16.24
CA ASN A 75 3.80 0.48 17.00
C ASN A 75 5.08 0.39 16.14
N ILE A 76 6.21 0.17 16.81
CA ILE A 76 7.53 0.04 16.17
C ILE A 76 7.59 -1.12 15.16
N CYS A 77 6.81 -2.19 15.36
CA CYS A 77 6.79 -3.32 14.42
C CYS A 77 6.21 -2.90 13.07
N GLU A 78 5.05 -2.24 13.06
CA GLU A 78 4.44 -1.69 11.86
C GLU A 78 5.31 -0.65 11.18
N LEU A 79 5.94 0.24 11.96
CA LEU A 79 6.89 1.21 11.43
C LEU A 79 8.01 0.50 10.65
N LYS A 80 8.60 -0.56 11.22
CA LYS A 80 9.65 -1.33 10.55
C LYS A 80 9.14 -2.01 9.28
N ILE A 81 7.96 -2.62 9.31
CA ILE A 81 7.33 -3.28 8.15
C ILE A 81 7.10 -2.26 7.03
N LYS A 82 6.48 -1.13 7.35
CA LYS A 82 6.15 -0.06 6.42
C LYS A 82 7.41 0.58 5.84
N ALA A 83 8.38 0.93 6.67
CA ALA A 83 9.65 1.49 6.22
C ALA A 83 10.43 0.53 5.31
N ALA A 84 10.50 -0.76 5.67
CA ALA A 84 11.14 -1.77 4.84
C ALA A 84 10.43 -1.92 3.48
N TYR A 85 9.10 -1.84 3.47
CA TYR A 85 8.32 -1.91 2.26
C TYR A 85 8.58 -0.74 1.31
N PHE A 86 8.48 0.50 1.80
CA PHE A 86 8.75 1.70 0.99
C PHE A 86 10.22 1.78 0.55
N LYS A 87 11.16 1.36 1.39
CA LYS A 87 12.57 1.20 0.99
C LYS A 87 12.71 0.25 -0.20
N ARG A 88 11.98 -0.86 -0.19
CA ARG A 88 12.00 -1.82 -1.30
C ARG A 88 11.38 -1.24 -2.56
N LEU A 89 10.28 -0.49 -2.46
CA LEU A 89 9.65 0.17 -3.60
C LEU A 89 10.63 1.13 -4.29
N MET A 90 11.31 1.98 -3.52
CA MET A 90 12.28 2.94 -4.05
C MET A 90 13.50 2.28 -4.70
N ASN A 91 13.99 1.16 -4.14
CA ASN A 91 15.23 0.52 -4.60
C ASN A 91 15.02 -0.46 -5.76
N ASN A 92 13.86 -1.10 -5.85
CA ASN A 92 13.64 -2.16 -6.82
C ASN A 92 13.04 -1.66 -8.15
N GLY A 93 12.79 -0.36 -8.29
CA GLY A 93 12.17 0.23 -9.49
C GLY A 93 10.76 -0.31 -9.75
N TRP A 94 10.06 -0.76 -8.71
CA TRP A 94 8.74 -1.37 -8.84
C TRP A 94 7.67 -0.31 -9.16
N CYS A 95 7.76 0.86 -8.53
CA CYS A 95 6.93 2.03 -8.81
C CYS A 95 7.71 3.30 -8.47
N ASP A 96 7.45 4.37 -9.23
CA ASP A 96 7.95 5.70 -8.89
C ASP A 96 7.20 6.23 -7.67
N VAL A 97 7.91 6.37 -6.54
CA VAL A 97 7.36 6.97 -5.33
C VAL A 97 7.45 8.48 -5.46
N ASP A 98 6.31 9.17 -5.48
CA ASP A 98 6.30 10.62 -5.62
C ASP A 98 6.69 11.33 -4.31
N ALA A 99 7.12 12.60 -4.41
CA ALA A 99 7.57 13.37 -3.26
C ALA A 99 6.49 13.56 -2.19
N GLY A 100 5.22 13.59 -2.60
CA GLY A 100 4.09 13.64 -1.68
C GLY A 100 3.91 12.34 -0.91
N ASP A 101 4.11 11.17 -1.53
CA ASP A 101 4.06 9.90 -0.80
C ASP A 101 5.17 9.80 0.23
N LEU A 102 6.36 10.29 -0.09
CA LEU A 102 7.47 10.36 0.86
C LEU A 102 7.14 11.28 2.04
N HIS A 103 6.52 12.43 1.76
CA HIS A 103 6.09 13.34 2.80
C HIS A 103 5.04 12.70 3.72
N GLU A 104 4.01 12.07 3.15
CA GLU A 104 2.98 11.35 3.93
C GLU A 104 3.55 10.18 4.72
N LEU A 105 4.50 9.44 4.12
CA LEU A 105 5.21 8.35 4.80
C LEU A 105 5.94 8.86 6.04
N LEU A 106 6.75 9.91 5.90
CA LEU A 106 7.49 10.50 7.02
C LEU A 106 6.53 11.07 8.08
N ARG A 107 5.45 11.73 7.64
CA ARG A 107 4.42 12.26 8.54
C ARG A 107 3.77 11.15 9.36
N SER A 108 3.46 10.01 8.74
CA SER A 108 2.83 8.86 9.42
C SER A 108 3.67 8.27 10.57
N PHE A 109 4.97 8.56 10.61
CA PHE A 109 5.87 8.10 11.67
C PHE A 109 5.99 9.08 12.85
N LEU A 110 5.51 10.33 12.71
CA LEU A 110 5.66 11.35 13.73
C LEU A 110 4.72 11.13 14.93
N ASP A 111 3.57 10.50 14.69
CA ASP A 111 2.55 10.27 15.71
C ASP A 111 2.77 8.96 16.49
N LEU A 112 3.95 8.33 16.35
CA LEU A 112 4.28 7.10 17.06
C LEU A 112 4.43 7.41 18.57
N PRO A 113 3.61 6.82 19.46
CA PRO A 113 3.80 6.98 20.89
C PRO A 113 5.14 6.33 21.29
N VAL A 114 6.01 7.10 21.96
CA VAL A 114 7.33 6.68 22.48
C VAL A 114 7.24 6.30 23.94
#